data_AF-A0A8H6F007-F1
#
_entry.id   AF-A0A8H6F007-F1
#
_cell.length_a   1.000
_cell.length_b   1.000
_cell.length_c   1.000
_cell.angle_alpha   90.00
_cell.angle_beta   90.00
_cell.angle_gamma   90.00
#
_symmetry.space_group_name_H-M   'P 1'
#
loop_
_entity.id
_entity.type
_entity.pdbx_description
1 polymer ?
#
loop_
_entity_poly.entity_id
_entity_poly.type
_entity_poly.pdbx_seq_one_letter_code
_entity_poly.pdbx_strand_id
1 'polypeptide(L)'
;MFAKLRNKVSTPPPPVATTGSPTSSSSEITTTTNEKSSSTTSLSTVYIPFSTPSSESHIPSEPELTQEQKDKYLHVLNHFQQSDLKIAISEETHKHKQKTKELTIGEKSWITRECILRYLRATKWHESEAIDRIELTLSWRREFGISEPFDNENKVNGELVSEENETGKEVILGYDNDSRPCLYLKPGRQNTKTSERQVQHLVYMLERVIDYMPAGQDSLALLIDFKAHPVGTQSGKIPPVGIGRQVLHILQTHYPERLGKALLTNIPWLGWTFLKIIHPFIDPLTREKLVFDQPFINYVPKEQLDKDFEGLVNFEYDHKKYWDVMIKISQDKKHQYFERFEKFGGIVGLSEVDLRGNNEELIHPVGSI
;
A
#
# COMPACT_ATOMS: atom_id res chain seq x y z
N MET A 1 26.37 -21.38 0.64
CA MET A 1 25.20 -21.98 1.33
C MET A 1 23.96 -22.15 0.41
N PHE A 2 24.13 -22.31 -0.91
CA PHE A 2 23.02 -22.20 -1.90
C PHE A 2 22.70 -23.52 -2.65
N ALA A 3 22.91 -24.68 -2.01
CA ALA A 3 22.59 -25.99 -2.60
C ALA A 3 21.40 -26.71 -1.93
N LYS A 4 20.90 -26.21 -0.77
CA LYS A 4 19.89 -26.91 0.04
C LYS A 4 18.43 -26.53 -0.24
N LEU A 5 18.17 -25.55 -1.11
CA LEU A 5 16.80 -25.11 -1.46
C LEU A 5 16.23 -25.77 -2.73
N ARG A 6 16.95 -26.69 -3.38
CA ARG A 6 16.52 -27.30 -4.67
C ARG A 6 15.94 -28.72 -4.56
N ASN A 7 16.16 -29.41 -3.44
CA ASN A 7 15.79 -30.83 -3.29
C ASN A 7 14.62 -31.03 -2.31
N LYS A 8 13.41 -30.62 -2.70
CA LYS A 8 12.16 -31.06 -2.04
C LYS A 8 10.87 -30.87 -2.87
N VAL A 9 10.92 -31.20 -4.17
CA VAL A 9 9.70 -31.43 -4.97
C VAL A 9 9.87 -32.73 -5.74
N SER A 10 9.05 -33.73 -5.43
CA SER A 10 8.97 -34.98 -6.20
C SER A 10 7.73 -34.89 -7.09
N THR A 11 7.93 -35.02 -8.41
CA THR A 11 6.85 -34.99 -9.40
C THR A 11 6.07 -36.31 -9.38
N PRO A 12 4.73 -36.29 -9.21
CA PRO A 12 3.93 -37.50 -9.34
C PRO A 12 3.89 -37.97 -10.81
N PRO A 13 3.75 -39.29 -11.08
CA PRO A 13 3.65 -39.82 -12.43
C PRO A 13 2.29 -39.51 -13.08
N PRO A 14 2.20 -39.50 -14.42
CA PRO A 14 0.95 -39.20 -15.13
C PRO A 14 -0.09 -40.33 -14.97
N PRO A 15 -1.39 -40.01 -15.01
CA PRO A 15 -2.46 -41.00 -14.87
C PRO A 15 -2.57 -41.91 -16.10
N VAL A 16 -2.82 -43.20 -15.85
CA VAL A 16 -3.00 -44.23 -16.87
C VAL A 16 -4.39 -44.10 -17.51
N ALA A 17 -4.45 -44.05 -18.84
CA ALA A 17 -5.71 -44.08 -19.57
C ALA A 17 -6.36 -45.47 -19.48
N THR A 18 -7.63 -45.53 -19.09
CA THR A 18 -8.43 -46.76 -19.18
C THR A 18 -9.55 -46.58 -20.21
N THR A 19 -9.60 -47.48 -21.18
CA THR A 19 -10.56 -47.46 -22.28
C THR A 19 -11.87 -48.17 -21.89
N GLY A 20 -13.01 -47.56 -22.24
CA GLY A 20 -14.33 -48.15 -22.07
C GLY A 20 -15.29 -47.64 -23.13
N SER A 21 -15.57 -48.46 -24.14
CA SER A 21 -16.52 -48.16 -25.22
C SER A 21 -17.96 -48.53 -24.82
N PRO A 22 -18.99 -47.90 -25.41
CA PRO A 22 -20.36 -47.97 -24.90
C PRO A 22 -21.13 -49.21 -25.36
N THR A 23 -22.20 -49.56 -24.64
CA THR A 23 -23.20 -50.54 -25.08
C THR A 23 -24.56 -49.86 -25.16
N SER A 24 -25.28 -50.07 -26.26
CA SER A 24 -26.53 -49.38 -26.59
C SER A 24 -27.77 -50.19 -26.23
N SER A 25 -28.78 -49.56 -25.64
CA SER A 25 -30.17 -50.02 -25.68
C SER A 25 -31.15 -48.85 -25.53
N SER A 26 -31.91 -48.58 -26.60
CA SER A 26 -33.24 -47.94 -26.56
C SER A 26 -34.27 -48.99 -26.08
N SER A 27 -35.41 -48.69 -25.45
CA SER A 27 -36.15 -47.43 -25.27
C SER A 27 -36.70 -47.34 -23.81
N GLU A 28 -37.62 -46.46 -23.37
CA GLU A 28 -38.46 -45.46 -24.06
C GLU A 28 -38.83 -44.25 -23.15
N ILE A 29 -39.83 -43.49 -23.57
CA ILE A 29 -40.30 -42.19 -23.07
C ILE A 29 -41.16 -42.31 -21.80
N THR A 30 -40.93 -41.46 -20.79
CA THR A 30 -41.99 -40.75 -20.06
C THR A 30 -41.45 -39.42 -19.53
N THR A 31 -42.23 -38.35 -19.73
CA THR A 31 -41.83 -36.96 -19.56
C THR A 31 -41.91 -36.48 -18.11
N THR A 32 -40.79 -36.04 -17.54
CA THR A 32 -40.77 -35.08 -16.41
C THR A 32 -39.57 -34.15 -16.55
N THR A 33 -39.85 -32.85 -16.65
CA THR A 33 -38.86 -31.78 -16.72
C THR A 33 -38.07 -31.67 -15.41
N ASN A 34 -36.76 -31.93 -15.48
CA ASN A 34 -35.80 -31.53 -14.47
C ASN A 34 -34.70 -30.72 -15.17
N GLU A 35 -34.90 -29.40 -15.25
CA GLU A 35 -33.85 -28.48 -15.65
C GLU A 35 -32.74 -28.50 -14.60
N LYS A 36 -31.64 -29.19 -14.91
CA LYS A 36 -30.37 -28.93 -14.24
C LYS A 36 -29.95 -27.51 -14.59
N SER A 37 -30.28 -26.57 -13.72
CA SER A 37 -29.69 -25.23 -13.74
C SER A 37 -28.18 -25.35 -13.50
N SER A 38 -27.41 -25.39 -14.59
CA SER A 38 -26.01 -25.02 -14.54
C SER A 38 -25.97 -23.48 -14.43
N SER A 39 -26.15 -22.98 -13.21
CA SER A 39 -26.03 -21.55 -12.92
C SER A 39 -24.57 -21.14 -13.03
N THR A 40 -24.13 -20.89 -14.27
CA THR A 40 -22.89 -20.17 -14.57
C THR A 40 -23.11 -18.71 -14.17
N THR A 41 -23.10 -18.44 -12.87
CA THR A 41 -23.28 -17.10 -12.33
C THR A 41 -22.12 -16.23 -12.79
N SER A 42 -22.32 -15.46 -13.85
CA SER A 42 -21.35 -14.49 -14.34
C SER A 42 -21.10 -13.47 -13.24
N LEU A 43 -19.92 -13.51 -12.62
CA LEU A 43 -19.49 -12.54 -11.62
C LEU A 43 -19.62 -11.13 -12.20
N SER A 44 -20.44 -10.28 -11.58
CA SER A 44 -20.63 -8.90 -12.02
C SER A 44 -19.30 -8.16 -12.02
N THR A 45 -18.98 -7.46 -13.10
CA THR A 45 -17.73 -6.71 -13.21
C THR A 45 -17.66 -5.59 -12.17
N VAL A 46 -16.52 -5.49 -11.49
CA VAL A 46 -16.20 -4.47 -10.50
C VAL A 46 -15.25 -3.46 -11.13
N TYR A 47 -15.56 -2.17 -11.01
CA TYR A 47 -14.78 -1.08 -11.60
C TYR A 47 -14.14 -0.13 -10.57
N ILE A 48 -14.44 -0.31 -9.27
CA ILE A 48 -14.11 0.65 -8.21
C ILE A 48 -13.45 -0.05 -7.00
N PRO A 49 -12.67 0.67 -6.18
CA PRO A 49 -12.07 0.10 -4.97
C PRO A 49 -13.08 -0.33 -3.90
N PHE A 50 -12.65 -1.25 -3.03
CA PHE A 50 -13.34 -1.53 -1.76
C PHE A 50 -13.04 -0.44 -0.74
N SER A 51 -14.05 0.00 0.02
CA SER A 51 -13.92 1.03 1.05
C SER A 51 -13.56 0.50 2.45
N THR A 52 -13.67 -0.82 2.66
CA THR A 52 -13.49 -1.50 3.95
C THR A 52 -12.86 -2.90 3.79
N PRO A 53 -12.12 -3.41 4.80
CA PRO A 53 -11.60 -4.78 4.82
C PRO A 53 -12.70 -5.86 4.80
N SER A 54 -12.32 -7.11 4.55
CA SER A 54 -13.24 -8.24 4.66
C SER A 54 -13.58 -8.53 6.14
N SER A 55 -14.72 -9.19 6.38
CA SER A 55 -14.98 -9.85 7.66
C SER A 55 -14.04 -11.02 7.97
N GLU A 56 -13.32 -11.54 6.97
CA GLU A 56 -12.23 -12.52 7.15
C GLU A 56 -10.89 -11.86 7.49
N SER A 57 -10.72 -10.56 7.22
CA SER A 57 -9.54 -9.80 7.63
C SER A 57 -9.61 -9.48 9.13
N HIS A 58 -8.45 -9.40 9.77
CA HIS A 58 -8.32 -8.94 11.16
C HIS A 58 -7.31 -7.80 11.24
N ILE A 59 -7.37 -6.98 12.29
CA ILE A 59 -6.35 -5.96 12.58
C ILE A 59 -5.38 -6.59 13.59
N PRO A 60 -4.07 -6.70 13.28
CA PRO A 60 -3.08 -7.19 14.24
C PRO A 60 -3.02 -6.33 15.50
N SER A 61 -2.84 -6.97 16.66
CA SER A 61 -2.60 -6.26 17.93
C SER A 61 -1.29 -5.46 17.87
N GLU A 62 -1.31 -4.21 18.32
CA GLU A 62 -0.08 -3.42 18.47
C GLU A 62 0.87 -4.10 19.49
N PRO A 63 2.19 -4.20 19.21
CA PRO A 63 3.16 -4.69 20.19
C PRO A 63 3.23 -3.78 21.42
N GLU A 64 3.28 -4.37 22.61
CA GLU A 64 3.50 -3.61 23.85
C GLU A 64 4.87 -2.91 23.84
N LEU A 65 4.88 -1.63 24.18
CA LEU A 65 6.11 -0.84 24.31
C LEU A 65 6.73 -0.98 25.70
N THR A 66 8.05 -1.13 25.77
CA THR A 66 8.80 -1.07 27.03
C THR A 66 8.77 0.35 27.60
N GLN A 67 9.06 0.53 28.90
CA GLN A 67 9.12 1.87 29.50
C GLN A 67 10.13 2.78 28.77
N GLU A 68 11.30 2.27 28.41
CA GLU A 68 12.30 3.01 27.62
C GLU A 68 11.72 3.49 26.27
N GLN A 69 10.93 2.64 25.59
CA GLN A 69 10.29 3.00 24.33
C GLN A 69 9.21 4.08 24.52
N LYS A 70 8.44 4.00 25.60
CA LYS A 70 7.44 5.03 25.97
C LYS A 70 8.13 6.38 26.28
N ASP A 71 9.21 6.37 27.05
CA ASP A 71 9.98 7.57 27.39
C ASP A 71 10.55 8.24 26.12
N LYS A 72 11.11 7.44 25.20
CA LYS A 72 11.62 7.90 23.89
C LYS A 72 10.52 8.45 22.99
N TYR A 73 9.33 7.83 22.98
CA TYR A 73 8.18 8.38 22.29
C TYR A 73 7.80 9.76 22.85
N LEU A 74 7.72 9.89 24.18
CA LEU A 74 7.39 11.16 24.83
C LEU A 74 8.45 12.24 24.54
N HIS A 75 9.74 11.88 24.47
CA HIS A 75 10.80 12.81 24.04
C HIS A 75 10.53 13.38 22.64
N VAL A 76 10.26 12.51 21.65
CA VAL A 76 9.98 12.94 20.27
C VAL A 76 8.67 13.71 20.17
N LEU A 77 7.62 13.28 20.88
CA LEU A 77 6.35 14.01 20.96
C LEU A 77 6.54 15.43 21.50
N ASN A 78 7.27 15.58 22.61
CA ASN A 78 7.54 16.87 23.23
C ASN A 78 8.30 17.82 22.30
N HIS A 79 9.24 17.31 21.48
CA HIS A 79 9.91 18.11 20.44
C HIS A 79 8.90 18.71 19.45
N PHE A 80 8.01 17.89 18.89
CA PHE A 80 7.02 18.35 17.91
C PHE A 80 5.83 19.14 18.50
N GLN A 81 5.73 19.23 19.83
CA GLN A 81 4.76 20.09 20.54
C GLN A 81 5.34 21.45 20.97
N GLN A 82 6.63 21.74 20.73
CA GLN A 82 7.23 23.05 21.02
C GLN A 82 6.58 24.16 20.18
N SER A 83 6.10 25.22 20.83
CA SER A 83 5.38 26.32 20.18
C SER A 83 6.25 27.18 19.27
N ASP A 84 7.56 27.19 19.49
CA ASP A 84 8.57 27.90 18.70
C ASP A 84 9.28 27.02 17.66
N LEU A 85 8.86 25.75 17.51
CA LEU A 85 9.42 24.82 16.54
C LEU A 85 9.29 25.35 15.12
N LYS A 86 10.42 25.35 14.41
CA LYS A 86 10.49 25.66 12.98
C LYS A 86 11.05 24.48 12.22
N ILE A 87 10.51 24.28 11.03
CA ILE A 87 10.89 23.26 10.07
C ILE A 87 11.43 23.96 8.82
N ALA A 88 12.31 23.28 8.08
CA ALA A 88 12.83 23.80 6.82
C ALA A 88 11.77 23.67 5.69
N ILE A 89 12.00 24.32 4.55
CA ILE A 89 11.03 24.38 3.44
C ILE A 89 11.33 23.40 2.30
N SER A 90 12.49 22.76 2.36
CA SER A 90 13.02 21.80 1.39
C SER A 90 14.07 20.93 2.06
N GLU A 91 14.42 19.79 1.48
CA GLU A 91 15.52 18.99 2.00
C GLU A 91 16.84 19.77 2.05
N GLU A 92 17.07 20.62 1.05
CA GLU A 92 18.29 21.40 0.94
C GLU A 92 18.42 22.44 2.06
N THR A 93 17.31 23.06 2.45
CA THR A 93 17.28 23.96 3.61
C THR A 93 17.38 23.20 4.92
N HIS A 94 16.87 21.95 5.00
CA HIS A 94 17.07 21.07 6.16
C HIS A 94 18.54 20.69 6.36
N LYS A 95 19.23 20.26 5.29
CA LYS A 95 20.67 19.92 5.29
C LYS A 95 21.54 21.10 5.78
N HIS A 96 21.15 22.33 5.46
CA HIS A 96 21.81 23.56 5.93
C HIS A 96 21.28 24.09 7.28
N LYS A 97 20.40 23.34 7.97
CA LYS A 97 19.77 23.69 9.26
C LYS A 97 18.97 25.00 9.23
N GLN A 98 18.47 25.41 8.06
CA GLN A 98 17.70 26.63 7.84
C GLN A 98 16.21 26.42 8.11
N LYS A 99 15.88 26.24 9.39
CA LYS A 99 14.53 26.08 9.90
C LYS A 99 13.81 27.42 10.03
N THR A 100 12.80 27.68 9.19
CA THR A 100 12.22 29.03 9.03
C THR A 100 10.71 29.11 9.15
N LYS A 101 9.98 28.00 9.00
CA LYS A 101 8.51 27.96 8.97
C LYS A 101 7.97 27.07 10.09
N GLU A 102 6.97 27.58 10.81
CA GLU A 102 6.16 26.83 11.78
C GLU A 102 5.43 25.65 11.11
N LEU A 103 4.86 24.75 11.92
CA LEU A 103 4.01 23.65 11.45
C LEU A 103 2.63 24.15 11.01
N THR A 104 2.19 23.82 9.80
CA THR A 104 0.80 24.03 9.37
C THR A 104 -0.16 23.10 10.12
N ILE A 105 -1.46 23.39 10.07
CA ILE A 105 -2.48 22.51 10.66
C ILE A 105 -2.52 21.12 9.98
N GLY A 106 -2.28 21.08 8.66
CA GLY A 106 -2.14 19.84 7.89
C GLY A 106 -0.95 19.00 8.35
N GLU A 107 0.21 19.64 8.60
CA GLU A 107 1.39 18.96 9.11
C GLU A 107 1.19 18.43 10.54
N LYS A 108 0.54 19.19 11.41
CA LYS A 108 0.17 18.71 12.76
C LYS A 108 -0.72 17.47 12.69
N SER A 109 -1.64 17.40 11.72
CA SER A 109 -2.49 16.23 11.48
C SER A 109 -1.74 15.00 10.94
N TRP A 110 -0.53 15.19 10.40
CA TRP A 110 0.34 14.12 9.88
C TRP A 110 1.32 13.57 10.93
N ILE A 111 1.72 14.40 11.92
CA ILE A 111 2.57 13.97 13.04
C ILE A 111 1.70 13.29 14.12
N THR A 112 1.21 12.11 13.80
CA THR A 112 0.44 11.24 14.70
C THR A 112 1.32 10.44 15.66
N ARG A 113 0.69 9.80 16.65
CA ARG A 113 1.33 8.77 17.49
C ARG A 113 2.05 7.72 16.65
N GLU A 114 1.35 7.13 15.68
CA GLU A 114 1.87 6.05 14.84
C GLU A 114 2.93 6.57 13.86
N CYS A 115 2.85 7.84 13.44
CA CYS A 115 3.93 8.48 12.69
C CYS A 115 5.23 8.51 13.50
N ILE A 116 5.19 9.04 14.72
CA ILE A 116 6.37 9.07 15.62
C ILE A 116 6.90 7.64 15.85
N LEU A 117 6.01 6.66 16.09
CA LEU A 117 6.41 5.25 16.28
C LEU A 117 7.04 4.62 15.02
N ARG A 118 6.54 4.89 13.80
CA ARG A 118 7.17 4.42 12.55
C ARG A 118 8.60 4.92 12.41
N TYR A 119 8.84 6.21 12.69
CA TYR A 119 10.18 6.78 12.62
C TYR A 119 11.09 6.24 13.72
N LEU A 120 10.61 6.12 14.96
CA LEU A 120 11.37 5.50 16.07
C LEU A 120 11.76 4.05 15.77
N ARG A 121 10.85 3.22 15.24
CA ARG A 121 11.19 1.85 14.80
C ARG A 121 12.26 1.88 13.71
N ALA A 122 12.10 2.72 12.70
CA ALA A 122 13.02 2.82 11.57
C ALA A 122 14.41 3.39 11.92
N THR A 123 14.55 4.17 13.00
CA THR A 123 15.84 4.61 13.55
C THR A 123 16.33 3.74 14.69
N LYS A 124 15.74 2.56 14.92
CA LYS A 124 16.12 1.62 15.99
C LYS A 124 16.09 2.29 17.38
N TRP A 125 15.10 3.15 17.61
CA TRP A 125 14.87 3.91 18.84
C TRP A 125 16.00 4.87 19.23
N HIS A 126 16.63 5.52 18.23
CA HIS A 126 17.45 6.72 18.41
C HIS A 126 16.57 7.96 18.20
N GLU A 127 16.33 8.72 19.27
CA GLU A 127 15.38 9.84 19.32
C GLU A 127 15.79 11.01 18.40
N SER A 128 17.08 11.39 18.44
CA SER A 128 17.62 12.48 17.63
C SER A 128 17.56 12.19 16.13
N GLU A 129 17.81 10.94 15.72
CA GLU A 129 17.63 10.50 14.34
C GLU A 129 16.14 10.45 13.95
N ALA A 130 15.25 10.06 14.85
CA ALA A 130 13.81 10.04 14.58
C ALA A 130 13.28 11.47 14.35
N ILE A 131 13.68 12.42 15.20
CA ILE A 131 13.39 13.85 15.05
C ILE A 131 13.90 14.36 13.70
N ASP A 132 15.20 14.21 13.41
CA ASP A 132 15.81 14.72 12.17
C ASP A 132 15.12 14.16 10.91
N ARG A 133 14.75 12.87 10.92
CA ARG A 133 14.05 12.24 9.79
C ARG A 133 12.59 12.68 9.63
N ILE A 134 11.87 12.95 10.72
CA ILE A 134 10.51 13.51 10.66
C ILE A 134 10.59 14.93 10.09
N GLU A 135 11.50 15.77 10.59
CA GLU A 135 11.71 17.14 10.10
C GLU A 135 12.12 17.16 8.62
N LEU A 136 13.07 16.32 8.22
CA LEU A 136 13.48 16.14 6.83
C LEU A 136 12.28 15.74 5.95
N THR A 137 11.42 14.84 6.43
CA THR A 137 10.25 14.40 5.66
C THR A 137 9.21 15.50 5.53
N LEU A 138 8.94 16.29 6.57
CA LEU A 138 8.08 17.47 6.46
C LEU A 138 8.63 18.46 5.43
N SER A 139 9.94 18.73 5.46
CA SER A 139 10.62 19.58 4.48
C SER A 139 10.54 19.02 3.05
N TRP A 140 10.68 17.72 2.87
CA TRP A 140 10.46 17.05 1.58
C TRP A 140 9.00 17.14 1.12
N ARG A 141 8.01 16.93 2.00
CA ARG A 141 6.57 17.01 1.65
C ARG A 141 6.20 18.41 1.13
N ARG A 142 6.76 19.48 1.73
CA ARG A 142 6.63 20.88 1.27
C ARG A 142 7.22 21.07 -0.14
N GLU A 143 8.45 20.61 -0.36
CA GLU A 143 9.16 20.74 -1.64
C GLU A 143 8.53 19.92 -2.78
N PHE A 144 8.13 18.68 -2.47
CA PHE A 144 7.45 17.78 -3.41
C PHE A 144 6.02 18.25 -3.71
N GLY A 145 5.39 18.97 -2.78
CA GLY A 145 4.08 19.58 -2.94
C GLY A 145 2.92 18.63 -2.57
N ILE A 146 3.09 17.91 -1.45
CA ILE A 146 2.12 17.02 -0.81
C ILE A 146 1.93 17.36 0.70
N SER A 147 2.21 18.61 1.11
CA SER A 147 2.12 19.06 2.50
C SER A 147 0.69 19.33 2.98
N GLU A 148 -0.23 19.62 2.06
CA GLU A 148 -1.58 20.05 2.40
C GLU A 148 -2.51 18.84 2.65
N PRO A 149 -3.55 18.98 3.50
CA PRO A 149 -4.38 17.85 3.88
C PRO A 149 -5.26 17.31 2.74
N PHE A 150 -5.69 18.16 1.80
CA PHE A 150 -6.65 17.79 0.75
C PHE A 150 -6.03 17.80 -0.66
N ASP A 151 -6.58 17.00 -1.58
CA ASP A 151 -5.91 16.72 -2.85
C ASP A 151 -5.81 17.93 -3.78
N ASN A 152 -6.86 18.74 -3.82
CA ASN A 152 -6.98 19.97 -4.61
C ASN A 152 -6.09 21.13 -4.12
N GLU A 153 -5.56 21.04 -2.90
CA GLU A 153 -4.64 22.04 -2.32
C GLU A 153 -3.18 21.72 -2.66
N ASN A 154 -2.90 20.47 -3.02
CA ASN A 154 -1.56 19.99 -3.32
C ASN A 154 -1.15 20.24 -4.78
N LYS A 155 0.15 20.48 -4.98
CA LYS A 155 0.75 20.62 -6.31
C LYS A 155 0.83 19.27 -7.03
N VAL A 156 1.08 18.19 -6.29
CA VAL A 156 0.99 16.81 -6.79
C VAL A 156 -0.37 16.26 -6.40
N ASN A 157 -1.30 16.29 -7.36
CA ASN A 157 -2.71 15.96 -7.18
C ASN A 157 -3.22 15.02 -8.27
N GLY A 158 -4.48 14.58 -8.15
CA GLY A 158 -5.08 13.58 -9.03
C GLY A 158 -5.23 14.01 -10.48
N GLU A 159 -5.37 15.31 -10.74
CA GLU A 159 -5.40 15.87 -12.09
C GLU A 159 -4.02 15.78 -12.75
N LEU A 160 -2.96 16.22 -12.05
CA LEU A 160 -1.59 16.20 -12.56
C LEU A 160 -1.14 14.80 -12.98
N VAL A 161 -1.49 13.78 -12.19
CA VAL A 161 -0.99 12.40 -12.40
C VAL A 161 -2.00 11.49 -13.10
N SER A 162 -3.19 11.96 -13.48
CA SER A 162 -4.26 11.14 -14.07
C SER A 162 -3.78 10.34 -15.30
N GLU A 163 -3.07 11.01 -16.23
CA GLU A 163 -2.58 10.35 -17.46
C GLU A 163 -1.57 9.23 -17.19
N GLU A 164 -0.88 9.27 -16.05
CA GLU A 164 0.03 8.20 -15.67
C GLU A 164 -0.74 6.90 -15.35
N ASN A 165 -1.99 6.98 -14.92
CA ASN A 165 -2.80 5.80 -14.59
C ASN A 165 -3.91 5.45 -15.58
N GLU A 166 -3.97 6.05 -16.78
CA GLU A 166 -4.97 5.70 -17.81
C GLU A 166 -5.03 4.19 -18.10
N THR A 167 -3.91 3.49 -17.98
CA THR A 167 -3.83 2.04 -18.19
C THR A 167 -3.98 1.20 -16.93
N GLY A 168 -4.12 1.80 -15.73
CA GLY A 168 -4.21 1.08 -14.46
C GLY A 168 -2.93 0.32 -14.14
N LYS A 169 -1.79 1.02 -14.19
CA LYS A 169 -0.48 0.46 -13.83
C LYS A 169 -0.27 0.39 -12.32
N GLU A 170 -1.03 1.20 -11.56
CA GLU A 170 -1.16 1.08 -10.12
C GLU A 170 -2.65 1.09 -9.74
N VAL A 171 -3.09 0.18 -8.87
CA VAL A 171 -4.52 0.03 -8.50
C VAL A 171 -4.66 -0.26 -7.01
N ILE A 172 -5.54 0.45 -6.33
CA ILE A 172 -5.95 0.18 -4.94
C ILE A 172 -7.22 -0.67 -5.01
N LEU A 173 -7.16 -1.90 -4.49
CA LEU A 173 -8.29 -2.82 -4.54
C LEU A 173 -8.21 -3.86 -3.41
N GLY A 174 -9.13 -3.79 -2.46
CA GLY A 174 -9.23 -4.79 -1.38
C GLY A 174 -8.15 -4.62 -0.31
N TYR A 175 -8.19 -5.54 0.66
CA TYR A 175 -7.34 -5.55 1.84
C TYR A 175 -6.82 -6.96 2.10
N ASP A 176 -5.61 -7.08 2.67
CA ASP A 176 -5.02 -8.37 3.02
C ASP A 176 -5.63 -8.98 4.30
N ASN A 177 -5.20 -10.19 4.67
CA ASN A 177 -5.69 -10.90 5.86
C ASN A 177 -5.47 -10.11 7.17
N ASP A 178 -4.49 -9.19 7.18
CA ASP A 178 -4.13 -8.33 8.32
C ASP A 178 -4.73 -6.91 8.14
N SER A 179 -5.75 -6.77 7.29
CA SER A 179 -6.46 -5.51 6.99
C SER A 179 -5.60 -4.41 6.35
N ARG A 180 -4.46 -4.75 5.73
CA ARG A 180 -3.66 -3.78 4.97
C ARG A 180 -4.31 -3.49 3.63
N PRO A 181 -4.54 -2.22 3.24
CA PRO A 181 -5.02 -1.92 1.90
C PRO A 181 -4.01 -2.39 0.84
N CYS A 182 -4.53 -3.03 -0.20
CA CYS A 182 -3.74 -3.63 -1.27
C CYS A 182 -3.50 -2.64 -2.42
N LEU A 183 -2.22 -2.32 -2.67
CA LEU A 183 -1.77 -1.57 -3.85
C LEU A 183 -1.14 -2.55 -4.86
N TYR A 184 -1.84 -2.79 -5.95
CA TYR A 184 -1.34 -3.57 -7.07
C TYR A 184 -0.37 -2.72 -7.88
N LEU A 185 0.82 -3.25 -8.17
CA LEU A 185 1.78 -2.67 -9.08
C LEU A 185 1.87 -3.58 -10.31
N LYS A 186 1.42 -3.09 -11.46
CA LYS A 186 1.34 -3.83 -12.73
C LYS A 186 2.32 -3.20 -13.76
N PRO A 187 3.66 -3.24 -13.55
CA PRO A 187 4.65 -2.55 -14.39
C PRO A 187 4.60 -2.89 -15.88
N GLY A 188 4.09 -4.07 -16.25
CA GLY A 188 3.84 -4.44 -17.65
C GLY A 188 2.80 -3.57 -18.38
N ARG A 189 2.07 -2.71 -17.65
CA ARG A 189 1.05 -1.77 -18.15
C ARG A 189 1.58 -0.33 -18.35
N GLN A 190 2.90 -0.10 -18.21
CA GLN A 190 3.52 1.22 -18.37
C GLN A 190 3.13 1.87 -19.71
N ASN A 191 2.55 3.07 -19.64
CA ASN A 191 1.94 3.80 -20.75
C ASN A 191 2.72 5.06 -21.16
N THR A 192 3.39 5.72 -20.21
CA THR A 192 4.09 6.98 -20.43
C THR A 192 5.60 6.80 -20.66
N LYS A 193 6.25 7.84 -21.19
CA LYS A 193 7.72 7.95 -21.22
C LYS A 193 8.24 8.31 -19.82
N THR A 194 9.48 7.93 -19.53
CA THR A 194 10.10 8.28 -18.25
C THR A 194 10.17 9.79 -18.02
N SER A 195 9.63 10.25 -16.90
CA SER A 195 9.57 11.64 -16.47
C SER A 195 9.40 11.72 -14.95
N GLU A 196 9.65 12.89 -14.35
CA GLU A 196 9.41 13.15 -12.92
C GLU A 196 7.98 12.82 -12.49
N ARG A 197 7.01 13.03 -13.38
CA ARG A 197 5.60 12.71 -13.13
C ARG A 197 5.32 11.22 -12.85
N GLN A 198 6.20 10.30 -13.28
CA GLN A 198 6.11 8.89 -12.87
C GLN A 198 6.44 8.70 -11.38
N VAL A 199 7.36 9.51 -10.84
CA VAL A 199 7.69 9.53 -9.40
C VAL A 199 6.55 10.20 -8.62
N GLN A 200 6.01 11.30 -9.15
CA GLN A 200 4.83 11.97 -8.58
C GLN A 200 3.60 11.05 -8.54
N HIS A 201 3.35 10.27 -9.59
CA HIS A 201 2.28 9.26 -9.62
C HIS A 201 2.45 8.18 -8.56
N LEU A 202 3.65 7.61 -8.44
CA LEU A 202 3.91 6.59 -7.41
C LEU A 202 3.70 7.15 -6.00
N VAL A 203 4.22 8.34 -5.72
CA VAL A 203 4.03 9.02 -4.42
C VAL A 203 2.55 9.34 -4.18
N TYR A 204 1.83 9.80 -5.21
CA TYR A 204 0.40 10.03 -5.15
C TYR A 204 -0.37 8.76 -4.77
N MET A 205 -0.13 7.65 -5.48
CA MET A 205 -0.78 6.37 -5.20
C MET A 205 -0.42 5.81 -3.81
N LEU A 206 0.77 6.09 -3.29
CA LEU A 206 1.17 5.77 -1.92
C LEU A 206 0.41 6.61 -0.88
N GLU A 207 0.23 7.91 -1.09
CA GLU A 207 -0.60 8.75 -0.21
C GLU A 207 -2.07 8.29 -0.25
N ARG A 208 -2.62 7.99 -1.44
CA ARG A 208 -3.98 7.47 -1.59
C ARG A 208 -4.20 6.14 -0.88
N VAL A 209 -3.26 5.18 -0.98
CA VAL A 209 -3.43 3.90 -0.26
C VAL A 209 -3.24 4.05 1.26
N ILE A 210 -2.53 5.08 1.74
CA ILE A 210 -2.46 5.43 3.16
C ILE A 210 -3.80 6.00 3.66
N ASP A 211 -4.49 6.82 2.87
CA ASP A 211 -5.84 7.31 3.20
C ASP A 211 -6.85 6.16 3.33
N TYR A 212 -6.64 5.03 2.62
CA TYR A 212 -7.51 3.84 2.66
C TYR A 212 -7.35 2.95 3.90
N MET A 213 -6.27 3.13 4.67
CA MET A 213 -5.99 2.31 5.85
C MET A 213 -7.16 2.34 6.86
N PRO A 214 -7.54 1.20 7.46
CA PRO A 214 -8.50 1.19 8.57
C PRO A 214 -7.85 1.73 9.86
N ALA A 215 -8.69 2.09 10.84
CA ALA A 215 -8.22 2.34 12.20
C ALA A 215 -7.46 1.11 12.73
N GLY A 216 -6.30 1.32 13.38
CA GLY A 216 -5.47 0.23 13.90
C GLY A 216 -4.46 -0.40 12.93
N GLN A 217 -4.47 -0.06 11.64
CA GLN A 217 -3.41 -0.46 10.71
C GLN A 217 -2.75 0.75 10.05
N ASP A 218 -1.41 0.79 10.06
CA ASP A 218 -0.59 1.83 9.41
C ASP A 218 0.34 1.32 8.28
N SER A 219 0.16 0.08 7.82
CA SER A 219 0.99 -0.56 6.78
C SER A 219 0.14 -1.07 5.61
N LEU A 220 0.77 -1.21 4.43
CA LEU A 220 0.13 -1.59 3.17
C LEU A 220 0.65 -2.95 2.64
N ALA A 221 -0.11 -3.55 1.73
CA ALA A 221 0.28 -4.75 1.00
C ALA A 221 0.52 -4.41 -0.48
N LEU A 222 1.71 -4.71 -1.01
CA LEU A 222 2.03 -4.56 -2.44
C LEU A 222 1.74 -5.86 -3.18
N LEU A 223 0.95 -5.81 -4.25
CA LEU A 223 0.66 -6.95 -5.12
C LEU A 223 1.30 -6.72 -6.50
N ILE A 224 2.48 -7.28 -6.72
CA ILE A 224 3.34 -6.94 -7.85
C ILE A 224 3.24 -8.01 -8.96
N ASP A 225 2.67 -7.61 -10.10
CA ASP A 225 2.54 -8.44 -11.29
C ASP A 225 3.51 -7.99 -12.39
N PHE A 226 4.55 -8.80 -12.63
CA PHE A 226 5.54 -8.51 -13.67
C PHE A 226 5.14 -9.00 -15.08
N LYS A 227 3.93 -9.55 -15.26
CA LYS A 227 3.41 -9.98 -16.57
C LYS A 227 3.36 -8.81 -17.55
N ALA A 228 3.91 -9.00 -18.74
CA ALA A 228 3.80 -8.02 -19.83
C ALA A 228 2.34 -7.88 -20.28
N HIS A 229 1.89 -6.65 -20.56
CA HIS A 229 0.50 -6.38 -20.89
C HIS A 229 0.35 -5.71 -22.27
N PRO A 230 -0.64 -6.12 -23.12
CA PRO A 230 -0.81 -5.56 -24.47
C PRO A 230 -1.07 -4.05 -24.54
N VAL A 231 -1.58 -3.47 -23.45
CA VAL A 231 -1.96 -2.04 -23.35
C VAL A 231 -0.76 -1.15 -22.95
N GLY A 232 0.42 -1.72 -22.65
CA GLY A 232 1.63 -0.98 -22.30
C GLY A 232 2.45 -0.53 -23.53
N THR A 233 2.97 0.69 -23.53
CA THR A 233 3.79 1.26 -24.61
C THR A 233 5.29 0.92 -24.46
N GLN A 234 5.73 0.46 -23.29
CA GLN A 234 7.13 0.16 -22.96
C GLN A 234 7.33 -1.32 -22.56
N SER A 235 6.91 -2.26 -23.41
CA SER A 235 7.14 -3.69 -23.18
C SER A 235 8.61 -4.00 -22.88
N GLY A 236 8.91 -4.45 -21.65
CA GLY A 236 10.19 -5.04 -21.27
C GLY A 236 11.37 -4.09 -21.04
N LYS A 237 11.19 -2.77 -20.95
CA LYS A 237 12.30 -1.85 -20.61
C LYS A 237 12.43 -1.65 -19.10
N ILE A 238 13.63 -1.91 -18.59
CA ILE A 238 14.01 -1.60 -17.20
C ILE A 238 13.96 -0.07 -17.01
N PRO A 239 13.34 0.46 -15.93
CA PRO A 239 13.34 1.89 -15.64
C PRO A 239 14.78 2.46 -15.58
N PRO A 240 15.02 3.69 -16.07
CA PRO A 240 16.33 4.31 -15.96
C PRO A 240 16.81 4.36 -14.50
N VAL A 241 18.08 4.00 -14.27
CA VAL A 241 18.66 3.81 -12.93
C VAL A 241 18.54 5.06 -12.05
N GLY A 242 18.51 6.26 -12.63
CA GLY A 242 18.26 7.51 -11.90
C GLY A 242 16.90 7.53 -11.19
N ILE A 243 15.82 7.25 -11.92
CA ILE A 243 14.46 7.18 -11.36
C ILE A 243 14.35 6.06 -10.33
N GLY A 244 14.97 4.90 -10.60
CA GLY A 244 15.01 3.80 -9.64
C GLY A 244 15.68 4.18 -8.30
N ARG A 245 16.74 4.99 -8.34
CA ARG A 245 17.39 5.53 -7.14
C ARG A 245 16.55 6.57 -6.41
N GLN A 246 15.90 7.47 -7.16
CA GLN A 246 15.02 8.50 -6.60
C GLN A 246 13.82 7.88 -5.88
N VAL A 247 13.14 6.91 -6.51
CA VAL A 247 12.06 6.14 -5.90
C VAL A 247 12.52 5.39 -4.65
N LEU A 248 13.68 4.70 -4.73
CA LEU A 248 14.23 3.98 -3.58
C LEU A 248 14.54 4.93 -2.42
N HIS A 249 15.12 6.09 -2.69
CA HIS A 249 15.41 7.11 -1.69
C HIS A 249 14.13 7.63 -1.02
N ILE A 250 13.08 7.94 -1.79
CA ILE A 250 11.79 8.40 -1.25
C ILE A 250 11.20 7.32 -0.32
N LEU A 251 11.16 6.06 -0.77
CA LEU A 251 10.60 4.95 0.01
C LEU A 251 11.37 4.70 1.31
N GLN A 252 12.71 4.71 1.27
CA GLN A 252 13.54 4.46 2.43
C GLN A 252 13.55 5.62 3.44
N THR A 253 13.51 6.87 2.94
CA THR A 253 13.64 8.08 3.77
C THR A 253 12.31 8.55 4.34
N HIS A 254 11.26 8.62 3.51
CA HIS A 254 9.99 9.31 3.84
C HIS A 254 8.80 8.37 4.07
N TYR A 255 8.91 7.08 3.72
CA TYR A 255 7.88 6.06 3.98
C TYR A 255 8.38 4.92 4.89
N PRO A 256 9.04 5.22 6.03
CA PRO A 256 9.49 4.18 6.95
C PRO A 256 8.32 3.32 7.42
N GLU A 257 8.57 2.02 7.59
CA GLU A 257 7.64 1.04 8.19
C GLU A 257 6.30 0.86 7.45
N ARG A 258 6.06 1.51 6.31
CA ARG A 258 4.81 1.39 5.56
C ARG A 258 4.61 0.05 4.86
N LEU A 259 5.68 -0.60 4.40
CA LEU A 259 5.55 -1.93 3.78
C LEU A 259 5.25 -2.98 4.86
N GLY A 260 4.08 -3.63 4.77
CA GLY A 260 3.70 -4.77 5.61
C GLY A 260 3.89 -6.12 4.90
N LYS A 261 3.49 -6.20 3.63
CA LYS A 261 3.72 -7.38 2.76
C LYS A 261 4.03 -6.93 1.32
N ALA A 262 4.85 -7.67 0.59
CA ALA A 262 4.94 -7.59 -0.86
C ALA A 262 4.78 -9.00 -1.43
N LEU A 263 3.77 -9.20 -2.28
CA LEU A 263 3.50 -10.44 -2.99
C LEU A 263 3.92 -10.25 -4.44
N LEU A 264 4.76 -11.14 -4.96
CA LEU A 264 5.37 -11.01 -6.27
C LEU A 264 5.04 -12.23 -7.13
N THR A 265 4.48 -11.99 -8.32
CA THR A 265 4.09 -13.03 -9.27
C THR A 265 4.50 -12.69 -10.71
N ASN A 266 4.46 -13.70 -11.59
CA ASN A 266 4.88 -13.62 -12.99
C ASN A 266 6.30 -13.07 -13.19
N ILE A 267 7.18 -13.24 -12.19
CA ILE A 267 8.53 -12.68 -12.17
C ILE A 267 9.35 -13.25 -13.34
N PRO A 268 9.79 -12.43 -14.31
CA PRO A 268 10.62 -12.91 -15.40
C PRO A 268 11.93 -13.48 -14.85
N TRP A 269 12.57 -14.38 -15.60
CA TRP A 269 13.92 -14.84 -15.26
C TRP A 269 14.91 -13.68 -15.01
N LEU A 270 14.74 -12.56 -15.72
CA LEU A 270 15.50 -11.32 -15.52
C LEU A 270 15.06 -10.50 -14.29
N GLY A 271 13.80 -10.62 -13.85
CA GLY A 271 13.28 -9.99 -12.62
C GLY A 271 13.98 -10.52 -11.37
N TRP A 272 14.34 -11.80 -11.35
CA TRP A 272 15.21 -12.38 -10.31
C TRP A 272 16.61 -11.74 -10.24
N THR A 273 17.11 -11.19 -11.35
CA THR A 273 18.38 -10.41 -11.37
C THR A 273 18.16 -9.02 -10.80
N PHE A 274 17.05 -8.34 -11.12
CA PHE A 274 16.70 -7.06 -10.50
C PHE A 274 16.51 -7.19 -8.98
N LEU A 275 15.78 -8.21 -8.53
CA LEU A 275 15.61 -8.53 -7.10
C LEU A 275 16.97 -8.75 -6.41
N LYS A 276 17.90 -9.50 -7.02
CA LYS A 276 19.27 -9.68 -6.52
C LYS A 276 20.09 -8.39 -6.45
N ILE A 277 19.81 -7.41 -7.31
CA ILE A 277 20.50 -6.10 -7.32
C ILE A 277 19.98 -5.21 -6.18
N ILE A 278 18.68 -5.22 -5.88
CA ILE A 278 18.12 -4.43 -4.76
C ILE A 278 18.28 -5.13 -3.40
N HIS A 279 18.39 -6.46 -3.37
CA HIS A 279 18.48 -7.27 -2.15
C HIS A 279 19.58 -6.87 -1.13
N PRO A 280 20.77 -6.38 -1.50
CA PRO A 280 21.77 -5.87 -0.54
C PRO A 280 21.33 -4.59 0.19
N PHE A 281 20.34 -3.88 -0.36
CA PHE A 281 19.78 -2.62 0.16
C PHE A 281 18.41 -2.82 0.82
N ILE A 282 17.96 -4.07 0.92
CA ILE A 282 16.75 -4.51 1.62
C ILE A 282 17.19 -5.05 2.98
N ASP A 283 16.84 -4.32 4.04
CA ASP A 283 17.06 -4.74 5.43
C ASP A 283 16.48 -6.16 5.69
N PRO A 284 17.08 -7.01 6.55
CA PRO A 284 16.56 -8.33 6.86
C PRO A 284 15.07 -8.37 7.22
N LEU A 285 14.54 -7.39 7.97
CA LEU A 285 13.12 -7.31 8.32
C LEU A 285 12.23 -7.05 7.09
N THR A 286 12.77 -6.40 6.06
CA THR A 286 12.07 -6.17 4.79
C THR A 286 12.09 -7.41 3.91
N ARG A 287 13.07 -8.32 4.06
CA ARG A 287 13.10 -9.61 3.34
C ARG A 287 11.98 -10.55 3.76
N GLU A 288 11.65 -10.60 5.05
CA GLU A 288 10.57 -11.43 5.60
C GLU A 288 9.18 -11.01 5.11
N LYS A 289 9.05 -9.77 4.62
CA LYS A 289 7.82 -9.24 4.03
C LYS A 289 7.62 -9.63 2.56
N LEU A 290 8.65 -10.21 1.90
CA LEU A 290 8.60 -10.58 0.48
C LEU A 290 8.10 -12.02 0.30
N VAL A 291 7.01 -12.18 -0.44
CA VAL A 291 6.39 -13.46 -0.80
C VAL A 291 6.57 -13.69 -2.30
N PHE A 292 7.26 -14.75 -2.68
CA PHE A 292 7.56 -15.10 -4.07
C PHE A 292 6.86 -16.41 -4.45
N ASP A 293 6.23 -16.45 -5.63
CA ASP A 293 5.69 -17.67 -6.24
C ASP A 293 4.79 -18.50 -5.29
N GLN A 294 3.96 -17.82 -4.49
CA GLN A 294 2.91 -18.41 -3.65
C GLN A 294 1.53 -17.89 -4.07
N PRO A 295 0.45 -18.69 -3.95
CA PRO A 295 -0.91 -18.24 -4.21
C PRO A 295 -1.28 -17.04 -3.34
N PHE A 296 -1.79 -15.96 -3.95
CA PHE A 296 -2.14 -14.72 -3.23
C PHE A 296 -3.32 -14.93 -2.27
N ILE A 297 -4.20 -15.90 -2.57
CA ILE A 297 -5.31 -16.36 -1.71
C ILE A 297 -4.88 -16.85 -0.32
N ASN A 298 -3.59 -17.10 -0.07
CA ASN A 298 -3.07 -17.44 1.25
C ASN A 298 -2.89 -16.20 2.15
N TYR A 299 -3.02 -15.00 1.59
CA TYR A 299 -2.66 -13.72 2.22
C TYR A 299 -3.72 -12.63 2.03
N VAL A 300 -4.64 -12.79 1.07
CA VAL A 300 -5.72 -11.85 0.77
C VAL A 300 -7.03 -12.65 0.67
N PRO A 301 -8.11 -12.25 1.35
CA PRO A 301 -9.41 -12.92 1.25
C PRO A 301 -9.94 -12.89 -0.19
N LYS A 302 -10.57 -13.99 -0.63
CA LYS A 302 -10.85 -14.19 -2.06
C LYS A 302 -11.82 -13.16 -2.62
N GLU A 303 -12.81 -12.75 -1.84
CA GLU A 303 -13.80 -11.71 -2.13
C GLU A 303 -13.23 -10.29 -2.19
N GLN A 304 -11.95 -10.10 -1.85
CA GLN A 304 -11.22 -8.83 -2.03
C GLN A 304 -10.03 -8.93 -3.01
N LEU A 305 -9.76 -10.14 -3.54
CA LEU A 305 -8.68 -10.41 -4.48
C LEU A 305 -9.19 -10.45 -5.93
N ASP A 306 -8.46 -9.82 -6.84
CA ASP A 306 -8.71 -9.84 -8.29
C ASP A 306 -8.66 -11.29 -8.83
N LYS A 307 -9.63 -11.68 -9.67
CA LYS A 307 -9.76 -13.02 -10.28
C LYS A 307 -8.49 -13.46 -11.02
N ASP A 308 -7.71 -12.50 -11.55
CA ASP A 308 -6.45 -12.77 -12.25
C ASP A 308 -5.37 -13.35 -11.31
N PHE A 309 -5.62 -13.32 -9.99
CA PHE A 309 -4.77 -13.82 -8.91
C PHE A 309 -5.48 -14.89 -8.05
N GLU A 310 -6.42 -15.65 -8.65
CA GLU A 310 -7.21 -16.72 -8.02
C GLU A 310 -8.28 -16.25 -7.01
N GLY A 311 -8.59 -14.96 -6.99
CA GLY A 311 -9.69 -14.39 -6.21
C GLY A 311 -11.07 -14.51 -6.87
N LEU A 312 -12.07 -13.86 -6.27
CA LEU A 312 -13.46 -13.82 -6.72
C LEU A 312 -13.87 -12.47 -7.32
N VAL A 313 -13.03 -11.44 -7.22
CA VAL A 313 -13.37 -10.10 -7.72
C VAL A 313 -13.12 -10.05 -9.23
N ASN A 314 -14.20 -9.94 -10.01
CA ASN A 314 -14.13 -9.69 -11.45
C ASN A 314 -13.76 -8.22 -11.73
N PHE A 315 -12.54 -7.80 -11.38
CA PHE A 315 -12.10 -6.42 -11.54
C PHE A 315 -11.70 -6.12 -12.99
N GLU A 316 -12.20 -5.02 -13.54
CA GLU A 316 -11.76 -4.47 -14.82
C GLU A 316 -11.39 -3.00 -14.65
N TYR A 317 -10.17 -2.64 -15.04
CA TYR A 317 -9.73 -1.24 -14.96
C TYR A 317 -10.31 -0.42 -16.12
N ASP A 318 -11.24 0.48 -15.78
CA ASP A 318 -11.78 1.52 -16.66
C ASP A 318 -11.50 2.87 -15.98
N HIS A 319 -10.55 3.64 -16.52
CA HIS A 319 -10.06 4.87 -15.89
C HIS A 319 -11.20 5.86 -15.57
N LYS A 320 -12.21 5.96 -16.45
CA LYS A 320 -13.36 6.87 -16.30
C LYS A 320 -14.35 6.45 -15.22
N LYS A 321 -14.31 5.19 -14.79
CA LYS A 321 -15.14 4.67 -13.68
C LYS A 321 -14.34 4.57 -12.38
N TYR A 322 -13.04 4.30 -12.49
CA TYR A 322 -12.17 4.01 -11.36
C TYR A 322 -11.60 5.28 -10.71
N TRP A 323 -11.02 6.20 -11.50
CA TRP A 323 -10.07 7.20 -10.99
C TRP A 323 -10.74 8.19 -10.02
N ASP A 324 -11.76 8.89 -10.48
CA ASP A 324 -12.48 9.88 -9.67
C ASP A 324 -13.15 9.24 -8.44
N VAL A 325 -13.61 7.99 -8.54
CA VAL A 325 -14.21 7.25 -7.41
C VAL A 325 -13.14 6.86 -6.39
N MET A 326 -11.97 6.42 -6.85
CA MET A 326 -10.84 6.10 -5.97
C MET A 326 -10.40 7.34 -5.18
N ILE A 327 -10.27 8.48 -5.87
CA ILE A 327 -9.95 9.77 -5.25
C ILE A 327 -11.05 10.18 -4.28
N LYS A 328 -12.33 10.08 -4.66
CA LYS A 328 -13.44 10.45 -3.78
C LYS A 328 -13.43 9.65 -2.49
N ILE A 329 -13.28 8.33 -2.53
CA ILE A 329 -13.19 7.49 -1.32
C ILE A 329 -11.98 7.89 -0.46
N SER A 330 -10.83 8.21 -1.08
CA SER A 330 -9.64 8.73 -0.39
C SER A 330 -9.94 10.03 0.35
N GLN A 331 -10.58 10.98 -0.35
CA GLN A 331 -10.90 12.29 0.20
C GLN A 331 -12.01 12.22 1.25
N ASP A 332 -13.05 11.41 1.08
CA ASP A 332 -14.10 11.21 2.09
C ASP A 332 -13.49 10.74 3.43
N LYS A 333 -12.58 9.74 3.38
CA LYS A 333 -11.82 9.26 4.54
C LYS A 333 -10.92 10.35 5.12
N LYS A 334 -10.27 11.16 4.27
CA LYS A 334 -9.38 12.25 4.69
C LYS A 334 -10.12 13.40 5.37
N HIS A 335 -11.33 13.74 4.91
CA HIS A 335 -12.20 14.71 5.58
C HIS A 335 -12.62 14.20 6.96
N GLN A 336 -13.15 12.97 7.07
CA GLN A 336 -13.48 12.37 8.38
C GLN A 336 -12.28 12.38 9.35
N TYR A 337 -11.08 12.04 8.85
CA TYR A 337 -9.84 12.08 9.62
C TYR A 337 -9.54 13.49 10.14
N PHE A 338 -9.68 14.51 9.29
CA PHE A 338 -9.37 15.89 9.63
C PHE A 338 -10.42 16.53 10.56
N GLU A 339 -11.72 16.26 10.33
CA GLU A 339 -12.80 16.63 11.25
C GLU A 339 -12.58 16.05 12.66
N ARG A 340 -12.12 14.79 12.75
CA ARG A 340 -11.79 14.17 14.04
C ARG A 340 -10.52 14.76 14.66
N PHE A 341 -9.53 15.10 13.85
CA PHE A 341 -8.33 15.81 14.31
C PHE A 341 -8.68 17.18 14.92
N GLU A 342 -9.56 17.95 14.29
CA GLU A 342 -10.08 19.21 14.84
C GLU A 342 -10.95 18.99 16.09
N LYS A 343 -11.85 17.99 16.09
CA LYS A 343 -12.68 17.60 17.26
C LYS A 343 -11.82 17.33 18.49
N PHE A 344 -10.67 16.68 18.32
CA PHE A 344 -9.74 16.36 19.40
C PHE A 344 -8.63 17.41 19.61
N GLY A 345 -8.85 18.64 19.14
CA GLY A 345 -8.06 19.83 19.50
C GLY A 345 -6.97 20.24 18.52
N GLY A 346 -6.80 19.53 17.39
CA GLY A 346 -5.85 19.90 16.35
C GLY A 346 -4.37 19.83 16.76
N ILE A 347 -4.03 18.93 17.69
CA ILE A 347 -2.70 18.82 18.30
C ILE A 347 -1.89 17.64 17.75
N VAL A 348 -0.57 17.82 17.73
CA VAL A 348 0.42 16.78 17.40
C VAL A 348 0.31 15.61 18.39
N GLY A 349 0.43 14.38 17.89
CA GLY A 349 0.46 13.16 18.69
C GLY A 349 -0.87 12.44 18.87
N LEU A 350 -1.95 12.91 18.24
CA LEU A 350 -3.22 12.16 18.14
C LEU A 350 -3.00 10.84 17.38
N SER A 351 -3.72 9.77 17.74
CA SER A 351 -3.56 8.44 17.13
C SER A 351 -4.36 8.27 15.85
N GLU A 352 -3.77 7.65 14.83
CA GLU A 352 -4.45 7.18 13.61
C GLU A 352 -5.61 6.21 13.92
N VAL A 353 -5.60 5.53 15.08
CA VAL A 353 -6.75 4.74 15.58
C VAL A 353 -7.94 5.66 15.86
N ASP A 354 -7.70 6.71 16.65
CA ASP A 354 -8.72 7.68 17.02
C ASP A 354 -9.17 8.52 15.83
N LEU A 355 -8.26 8.92 14.95
CA LEU A 355 -8.56 9.79 13.80
C LEU A 355 -9.30 9.06 12.68
N ARG A 356 -9.02 7.77 12.44
CA ARG A 356 -9.78 6.94 11.47
C ARG A 356 -11.01 6.26 12.09
N GLY A 357 -11.13 6.26 13.41
CA GLY A 357 -12.21 5.62 14.15
C GLY A 357 -13.54 6.38 14.11
N ASN A 358 -14.49 5.88 14.91
CA ASN A 358 -15.81 6.47 15.14
C ASN A 358 -16.12 6.63 16.64
N ASN A 359 -15.14 6.38 17.52
CA ASN A 359 -15.24 6.55 18.97
C ASN A 359 -15.51 8.01 19.35
N GLU A 360 -16.29 8.23 20.41
CA GLU A 360 -16.62 9.58 20.89
C GLU A 360 -15.48 10.21 21.71
N GLU A 361 -14.84 9.41 22.56
CA GLU A 361 -13.70 9.77 23.41
C GLU A 361 -12.42 9.11 22.90
N LEU A 362 -11.25 9.71 23.17
CA LEU A 362 -9.95 9.18 22.74
C LEU A 362 -9.62 7.83 23.40
N ILE A 363 -9.31 6.83 22.57
CA ILE A 363 -8.75 5.54 22.97
C ILE A 363 -7.28 5.72 23.37
N HIS A 364 -6.55 6.59 22.67
CA HIS A 364 -5.16 6.95 22.98
C HIS A 364 -5.03 8.45 23.27
N PRO A 365 -5.35 8.91 24.50
CA PRO A 365 -5.11 10.28 24.93
C PRO A 365 -3.67 10.72 24.68
N VAL A 366 -3.48 11.93 24.14
CA VAL A 366 -2.15 12.46 23.79
C VAL A 366 -1.26 12.53 25.03
N GLY A 367 -0.04 11.99 24.92
CA GLY A 367 0.90 11.86 26.04
C GLY A 367 0.69 10.61 26.91
N SER A 368 -0.34 9.79 26.66
CA SER A 368 -0.42 8.42 27.16
C SER A 368 0.02 7.43 26.08
N ILE A 369 0.89 6.49 26.44
CA ILE A 369 1.40 5.43 25.56
C ILE A 369 1.89 4.23 26.35
#